data_AF-A0A9E4BK10-F1
#
_entry.id   AF-A0A9E4BK10-F1
#
_cell.length_a   1.000
_cell.length_b   1.000
_cell.length_c   1.000
_cell.angle_alpha   90.00
_cell.angle_beta   90.00
_cell.angle_gamma   90.00
#
_symmetry.space_group_name_H-M   'P 1'
#
loop_
_entity.id
_entity.type
_entity.pdbx_description
1 polymer ?
#
loop_
_entity_poly.entity_id
_entity_poly.type
_entity_poly.pdbx_seq_one_letter_code
_entity_poly.pdbx_strand_id
1 'polypeptide(L)'
;MRRFYRVCLILGLTFGLTDFAHAQTDPAQADFDGNGMVEFADFLQFVALFGKTSADPDFDSRMDFDGNGAIDFPDFLQFVSVFGQSSGITPA
;
A
#
# COMPACT_ATOMS: atom_id res chain seq x y z
N MET A 1 3.04 8.58 -20.53
CA MET A 1 1.81 8.92 -21.27
C MET A 1 0.63 8.61 -20.36
N ARG A 2 0.07 9.65 -19.72
CA ARG A 2 -1.11 9.56 -18.84
C ARG A 2 -2.31 9.20 -19.72
N ARG A 3 -2.84 7.99 -19.62
CA ARG A 3 -4.05 7.60 -20.36
C ARG A 3 -5.25 8.23 -19.68
N PHE A 4 -5.65 9.37 -20.24
CA PHE A 4 -6.96 9.97 -20.06
C PHE A 4 -8.03 8.98 -20.52
N TYR A 5 -8.83 8.47 -19.59
CA TYR A 5 -10.08 7.79 -19.95
C TYR A 5 -11.12 8.87 -20.24
N ARG A 6 -11.20 9.26 -21.52
CA ARG A 6 -12.40 9.83 -22.13
C ARG A 6 -13.41 8.70 -22.26
N VAL A 7 -14.52 8.76 -21.53
CA VAL A 7 -15.72 7.95 -21.84
C VAL A 7 -16.87 8.91 -22.09
N CYS A 8 -17.43 8.76 -23.29
CA CYS A 8 -18.51 9.54 -23.86
C CYS A 8 -19.86 9.09 -23.29
N LEU A 9 -20.56 10.04 -22.66
CA LEU A 9 -22.02 10.28 -22.64
C LEU A 9 -22.96 9.06 -22.65
N ILE A 10 -23.50 8.68 -21.47
CA ILE A 10 -24.86 8.15 -21.37
C ILE A 10 -25.57 8.79 -20.17
N LEU A 11 -26.73 9.36 -20.45
CA LEU A 11 -27.60 10.15 -19.59
C LEU A 11 -28.27 9.26 -18.53
N GLY A 12 -28.21 9.62 -17.23
CA GLY A 12 -29.14 9.08 -16.22
C GLY A 12 -28.54 8.57 -14.90
N LEU A 13 -28.45 9.45 -13.92
CA LEU A 13 -28.95 9.24 -12.54
C LEU A 13 -28.85 7.82 -11.94
N THR A 14 -27.64 7.34 -11.67
CA THR A 14 -27.28 6.55 -10.47
C THR A 14 -25.76 6.63 -10.29
N PHE A 15 -25.33 7.61 -9.51
CA PHE A 15 -23.99 7.64 -8.92
C PHE A 15 -23.89 6.41 -8.01
N GLY A 16 -23.34 5.33 -8.55
CA GLY A 16 -23.37 4.03 -7.89
C GLY A 16 -22.51 3.00 -8.60
N LEU A 17 -21.42 3.43 -9.23
CA LEU A 17 -20.24 2.59 -9.23
C LEU A 17 -19.69 2.67 -7.81
N THR A 18 -20.25 1.89 -6.89
CA THR A 18 -19.43 1.38 -5.79
C THR A 18 -18.35 0.57 -6.48
N ASP A 19 -17.30 1.28 -6.85
CA ASP A 19 -16.02 0.75 -7.22
C ASP A 19 -15.71 -0.29 -6.14
N PHE A 20 -15.85 -1.57 -6.46
CA PHE A 20 -15.30 -2.63 -5.64
C PHE A 20 -13.78 -2.52 -5.83
N ALA A 21 -13.22 -1.46 -5.26
CA ALA A 21 -11.81 -1.29 -5.13
C ALA A 21 -11.35 -2.46 -4.26
N HIS A 22 -10.76 -3.46 -4.92
CA HIS A 22 -9.77 -4.29 -4.25
C HIS A 22 -8.85 -3.31 -3.55
N ALA A 23 -8.70 -3.43 -2.23
CA ALA A 23 -7.82 -2.57 -1.46
C ALA A 23 -6.43 -2.58 -2.14
N GLN A 24 -6.18 -1.59 -2.99
CA GLN A 24 -4.88 -1.37 -3.57
C GLN A 24 -4.14 -0.59 -2.52
N THR A 25 -3.18 -1.24 -1.88
CA THR A 25 -2.18 -0.59 -1.05
C THR A 25 -1.63 0.62 -1.80
N ASP A 26 -1.53 1.76 -1.13
CA ASP A 26 -0.86 2.93 -1.71
C ASP A 26 0.66 2.69 -1.65
N PRO A 27 1.41 2.75 -2.75
CA PRO A 27 2.87 2.61 -2.72
C PRO A 27 3.55 3.54 -1.70
N ALA A 28 2.98 4.70 -1.40
CA ALA A 28 3.49 5.59 -0.35
C ALA A 28 3.45 5.02 1.07
N GLN A 29 2.58 4.04 1.33
CA GLN A 29 2.52 3.35 2.62
C GLN A 29 3.61 2.28 2.77
N ALA A 30 4.15 1.78 1.65
CA ALA A 30 5.16 0.72 1.62
C ALA A 30 6.60 1.23 1.42
N ASP A 31 6.78 2.54 1.22
CA ASP A 31 8.07 3.24 1.14
C ASP A 31 8.49 3.67 2.56
N PHE A 32 9.18 2.77 3.26
CA PHE A 32 9.50 2.92 4.67
C PHE A 32 10.77 3.77 4.90
N ASP A 33 11.71 3.77 3.96
CA ASP A 33 12.88 4.66 4.00
C ASP A 33 12.62 6.06 3.42
N GLY A 34 11.50 6.26 2.72
CA GLY A 34 11.07 7.53 2.16
C GLY A 34 11.85 7.95 0.92
N ASN A 35 12.47 7.01 0.21
CA ASN A 35 13.35 7.30 -0.92
C ASN A 35 12.61 7.51 -2.26
N GLY A 36 11.30 7.29 -2.29
CA GLY A 36 10.47 7.46 -3.48
C GLY A 36 10.14 6.15 -4.22
N MET A 37 10.66 5.02 -3.75
CA MET A 37 10.53 3.70 -4.37
C MET A 37 10.22 2.63 -3.32
N VAL A 38 9.29 1.73 -3.62
CA VAL A 38 9.08 0.52 -2.81
C VAL A 38 10.03 -0.56 -3.31
N GLU A 39 11.09 -0.85 -2.55
CA GLU A 39 12.15 -1.73 -3.01
C GLU A 39 12.72 -2.65 -1.92
N PHE A 40 13.88 -3.25 -2.19
CA PHE A 40 14.47 -4.25 -1.29
C PHE A 40 14.85 -3.67 0.07
N ALA A 41 15.17 -2.37 0.15
CA ALA A 41 15.41 -1.69 1.41
C ALA A 41 14.16 -1.70 2.31
N ASP A 42 12.98 -1.43 1.74
CA ASP A 42 11.69 -1.49 2.46
C ASP A 42 11.35 -2.92 2.85
N PHE A 43 11.63 -3.89 1.97
CA PHE A 43 11.46 -5.30 2.31
C PHE A 43 12.30 -5.69 3.53
N LEU A 44 13.56 -5.24 3.62
CA LEU A 44 14.41 -5.51 4.78
C LEU A 44 13.85 -4.91 6.08
N GLN A 45 13.24 -3.73 6.00
CA GLN A 45 12.55 -3.12 7.14
C GLN A 45 11.30 -3.90 7.53
N PHE A 46 10.51 -4.36 6.55
CA PHE A 46 9.33 -5.18 6.77
C PHE A 46 9.65 -6.49 7.48
N VAL A 47 10.63 -7.26 6.96
CA VAL A 47 10.99 -8.56 7.54
C VAL A 47 11.64 -8.46 8.92
N ALA A 48 12.21 -7.30 9.27
CA ALA A 48 12.75 -7.06 10.62
C ALA A 48 11.65 -7.05 11.69
N LEU A 49 10.42 -6.67 11.32
CA LEU A 49 9.27 -6.60 12.22
C LEU A 49 8.22 -7.70 11.95
N PHE A 50 8.48 -8.60 11.01
CA PHE A 50 7.56 -9.69 10.69
C PHE A 50 7.33 -10.62 11.90
N GLY A 51 6.06 -10.90 12.19
CA GLY A 51 5.60 -11.68 13.34
C GLY A 51 5.44 -10.89 14.63
N LYS A 52 5.75 -9.58 14.64
CA LYS A 52 5.45 -8.71 15.78
C LYS A 52 3.96 -8.41 15.85
N THR A 53 3.48 -8.19 17.06
CA THR A 53 2.09 -7.86 17.36
C THR A 53 2.01 -6.53 18.09
N SER A 54 0.83 -5.93 18.16
CA SER A 54 0.56 -4.69 18.92
C SER A 54 0.92 -4.75 20.41
N ALA A 55 1.23 -5.94 20.96
CA ALA A 55 1.75 -6.12 22.31
C ALA A 55 3.28 -5.99 22.41
N ASP A 56 4.00 -6.10 21.30
CA ASP A 56 5.46 -6.00 21.25
C ASP A 56 5.93 -4.53 21.24
N PRO A 57 7.02 -4.20 21.96
CA PRO A 57 7.54 -2.83 22.02
C PRO A 57 8.08 -2.31 20.69
N ASP A 58 8.48 -3.21 19.79
CA ASP A 58 9.04 -2.89 18.47
C ASP A 58 7.97 -2.92 17.36
N PHE A 59 6.69 -3.05 17.71
CA PHE A 59 5.61 -3.07 16.73
C PHE A 59 5.49 -1.71 16.03
N ASP A 60 5.48 -1.75 14.70
CA ASP A 60 5.24 -0.58 13.86
C ASP A 60 3.92 -0.76 13.12
N SER A 61 2.90 0.00 13.52
CA SER A 61 1.58 -0.05 12.91
C SER A 61 1.57 0.34 11.42
N ARG A 62 2.65 0.93 10.89
CA ARG A 62 2.77 1.23 9.45
C ARG A 62 2.93 -0.03 8.60
N MET A 63 3.36 -1.14 9.20
CA MET A 63 3.58 -2.42 8.51
C MET A 63 2.42 -3.42 8.72
N ASP A 64 1.42 -3.05 9.51
CA ASP A 64 0.14 -3.75 9.70
C ASP A 64 -0.89 -3.14 8.74
N PHE A 65 -0.92 -3.66 7.51
CA PHE A 65 -1.69 -3.11 6.40
C PHE A 65 -3.18 -3.48 6.51
N ASP A 66 -3.51 -4.65 7.06
CA ASP A 66 -4.91 -5.04 7.31
C ASP A 66 -5.48 -4.51 8.63
N GLY A 67 -4.63 -4.00 9.53
CA GLY A 67 -5.00 -3.40 10.80
C GLY A 67 -5.41 -4.43 11.86
N ASN A 68 -5.00 -5.69 11.73
CA ASN A 68 -5.38 -6.77 12.65
C ASN A 68 -4.57 -6.78 13.96
N GLY A 69 -3.55 -5.93 14.07
CA GLY A 69 -2.68 -5.83 15.23
C GLY A 69 -1.50 -6.80 15.21
N ALA A 70 -1.17 -7.37 14.05
CA ALA A 70 0.00 -8.20 13.80
C ALA A 70 0.60 -7.84 12.43
N ILE A 71 1.93 -7.93 12.31
CA ILE A 71 2.63 -7.79 11.03
C ILE A 71 2.87 -9.20 10.52
N ASP A 72 2.07 -9.66 9.57
CA ASP A 72 2.08 -11.06 9.15
C ASP A 72 1.88 -11.27 7.63
N PHE A 73 1.49 -12.48 7.24
CA PHE A 73 1.46 -12.88 5.83
C PHE A 73 0.42 -12.12 4.98
N PRO A 74 -0.82 -11.90 5.45
CA PRO A 74 -1.73 -10.92 4.86
C PRO A 74 -1.08 -9.57 4.52
N ASP A 75 -0.31 -8.99 5.43
CA ASP A 75 0.38 -7.72 5.21
C ASP A 75 1.47 -7.85 4.15
N PHE A 76 2.20 -8.96 4.16
CA PHE A 76 3.18 -9.26 3.13
C PHE A 76 2.55 -9.29 1.73
N LEU A 77 1.36 -9.87 1.58
CA LEU A 77 0.64 -9.90 0.30
C LEU A 77 0.26 -8.49 -0.18
N GLN A 78 -0.10 -7.61 0.75
CA GLN A 78 -0.39 -6.21 0.47
C GLN A 78 0.88 -5.44 0.09
N PHE A 79 1.99 -5.65 0.81
CA PHE A 79 3.28 -5.06 0.49
C PHE A 79 3.78 -5.47 -0.90
N VAL A 80 3.76 -6.77 -1.25
CA VAL A 80 4.25 -7.21 -2.56
C VAL A 80 3.37 -6.77 -3.73
N SER A 81 2.12 -6.39 -3.47
CA SER A 81 1.23 -5.83 -4.51
C SER A 81 1.73 -4.49 -5.05
N VAL A 82 2.53 -3.76 -4.26
CA VAL A 82 3.13 -2.46 -4.62
C VAL A 82 4.64 -2.50 -4.77
N PHE A 83 5.28 -3.65 -4.62
CA PHE A 83 6.72 -3.78 -4.74
C PHE A 83 7.23 -3.38 -6.14
N GLY A 84 8.30 -2.57 -6.17
CA GLY A 84 8.88 -2.00 -7.38
C GLY A 84 8.13 -0.79 -7.94
N GLN A 85 7.06 -0.33 -7.29
CA GLN A 85 6.35 0.89 -7.67
C GLN A 85 7.01 2.14 -7.05
N SER A 86 6.84 3.28 -7.71
CA SER A 86 7.21 4.57 -7.09
C SER A 86 6.10 5.02 -6.15
N SER A 87 6.47 5.49 -4.96
CA SER A 87 5.56 6.09 -3.99
C SER A 87 5.03 7.46 -4.42
N GLY A 88 5.60 8.06 -5.47
CA GLY A 88 5.30 9.44 -5.87
C GLY A 88 5.83 10.49 -4.90
N ILE A 89 6.50 10.05 -3.81
CA ILE A 89 7.25 10.90 -2.90
C ILE A 89 8.56 11.27 -3.60
N THR A 90 8.86 12.56 -3.67
CA THR A 90 10.17 13.00 -4.18
C THR A 90 11.11 13.07 -2.98
N PRO A 91 12.27 12.38 -2.99
CA PRO A 91 13.23 12.49 -1.90
C PRO A 91 13.63 13.96 -1.72
N ALA A 92 13.63 14.41 -0.46
CA ALA A 92 13.92 15.80 -0.07
C ALA A 92 15.39 16.18 -0.33
#